data_AF-A4A3S1-F1
#
_entry.id   AF-A4A3S1-F1
#
_cell.length_a   1.000
_cell.length_b   1.000
_cell.length_c   1.000
_cell.angle_alpha   90.00
_cell.angle_beta   90.00
_cell.angle_gamma   90.00
#
_symmetry.space_group_name_H-M   'P 1'
#
loop_
_entity.id
_entity.type
_entity.pdbx_description
1 polymer ?
#
loop_
_entity_poly.entity_id
_entity_poly.type
_entity_poly.pdbx_seq_one_letter_code
_entity_poly.pdbx_strand_id
1 'polypeptide(L)'
;MRMNWEMISTLVDSIGALAVVTSLVFLGIQVRTQNHERRVASVHEINNAYRNMLSSLSEPDLAAIVVKGLDGYATLDPVEKIQAVSYLVGGLKLYEEAYYQYQQGRLDRFYWEGMLRQLEDTMSSDTMRNVWSLRCHQFGDEFRSLVDGLPQQQNTLW
;
A
#
# COMPACT_ATOMS: atom_id res chain seq x y z
N MET A 1 55.65 -2.01 -39.74
CA MET A 1 54.17 -2.02 -39.71
C MET A 1 53.57 -2.44 -38.35
N ARG A 2 54.28 -2.28 -37.22
CA ARG A 2 53.78 -2.59 -35.85
C ARG A 2 53.04 -1.41 -35.19
N MET A 3 53.47 -0.18 -35.49
CA MET A 3 53.00 1.04 -34.82
C MET A 3 51.53 1.42 -35.11
N ASN A 4 50.97 1.03 -36.26
CA ASN A 4 49.56 1.31 -36.57
C ASN A 4 48.59 0.39 -35.81
N TRP A 5 48.98 -0.87 -35.55
CA TRP A 5 48.09 -1.85 -34.92
C TRP A 5 47.95 -1.61 -33.42
N GLU A 6 49.05 -1.26 -32.74
CA GLU A 6 49.01 -0.87 -31.32
C GLU A 6 48.18 0.40 -31.10
N MET A 7 48.37 1.43 -31.94
CA MET A 7 47.55 2.65 -31.87
C MET A 7 46.06 2.39 -32.11
N ILE A 8 45.72 1.54 -33.09
CA ILE A 8 44.33 1.15 -33.37
C ILE A 8 43.75 0.37 -32.19
N SER A 9 44.51 -0.58 -31.60
CA SER A 9 44.07 -1.34 -30.43
C SER A 9 43.79 -0.42 -29.24
N THR A 10 44.71 0.48 -28.90
CA THR A 10 44.54 1.42 -27.78
C THR A 10 43.36 2.37 -28.01
N LEU A 11 43.10 2.77 -29.27
CA LEU A 11 41.94 3.59 -29.62
C LEU A 11 40.62 2.82 -29.44
N VAL A 12 40.56 1.56 -29.89
CA VAL A 12 39.39 0.68 -29.71
C VAL A 12 39.13 0.40 -28.23
N ASP A 13 40.18 0.12 -27.45
CA ASP A 13 40.07 -0.12 -26.01
C ASP A 13 39.55 1.12 -25.27
N SER A 14 40.02 2.31 -25.66
CA SER A 14 39.58 3.59 -25.09
C SER A 14 38.10 3.87 -25.41
N ILE A 15 37.66 3.61 -26.64
CA ILE A 15 36.27 3.75 -27.06
C ILE A 15 35.39 2.72 -26.34
N GLY A 16 35.86 1.47 -26.22
CA GLY A 16 35.17 0.40 -25.50
C GLY A 16 34.98 0.75 -24.03
N ALA A 17 36.03 1.23 -23.35
CA ALA A 17 35.94 1.70 -21.98
C ALA A 17 34.95 2.86 -21.82
N LEU A 18 34.97 3.83 -22.74
CA LEU A 18 34.03 4.95 -22.72
C LEU A 18 32.58 4.49 -22.95
N ALA A 19 32.37 3.53 -23.85
CA ALA A 19 31.06 2.93 -24.11
C ALA A 19 30.52 2.24 -22.85
N VAL A 20 31.35 1.44 -22.16
CA VAL A 20 30.97 0.77 -20.90
C VAL A 20 30.60 1.78 -19.82
N VAL A 21 31.42 2.82 -19.61
CA VAL A 21 31.11 3.88 -18.63
C VAL A 21 29.79 4.57 -18.95
N THR A 22 29.56 4.90 -20.22
CA THR A 22 28.31 5.52 -20.68
C THR A 22 27.11 4.61 -20.45
N SER A 23 27.24 3.31 -20.75
CA SER A 23 26.20 2.31 -20.48
C SER A 23 25.87 2.19 -19.00
N LEU A 24 26.87 2.21 -18.11
CA LEU A 24 26.65 2.17 -16.66
C LEU A 24 25.95 3.43 -16.14
N VAL A 25 26.32 4.61 -16.63
CA VAL A 25 25.64 5.87 -16.29
C VAL A 25 24.17 5.82 -16.73
N PHE A 26 23.92 5.40 -17.98
CA PHE A 26 22.58 5.25 -18.50
C PHE A 26 21.75 4.26 -17.69
N LEU A 27 22.31 3.10 -17.34
CA LEU A 27 21.66 2.10 -16.49
C LEU A 27 21.31 2.67 -15.11
N GLY A 28 22.22 3.43 -14.50
CA GLY A 28 21.98 4.08 -13.22
C GLY A 28 20.81 5.08 -13.27
N ILE A 29 20.72 5.87 -14.33
CA ILE A 29 19.58 6.78 -14.58
C ILE A 29 18.30 5.97 -14.80
N GLN A 30 18.36 4.93 -15.63
CA GLN A 30 17.21 4.08 -15.96
C GLN A 30 16.63 3.42 -14.71
N VAL A 31 17.46 2.87 -13.83
CA VAL A 31 17.02 2.25 -12.56
C VAL A 31 16.34 3.27 -11.65
N ARG A 32 16.85 4.51 -11.57
CA ARG A 32 16.23 5.58 -10.78
C ARG A 32 14.84 5.96 -11.32
N THR A 33 14.73 6.15 -12.63
CA THR A 33 13.44 6.45 -13.27
C THR A 33 12.46 5.30 -13.09
N GLN A 34 12.88 4.05 -13.31
CA GLN A 34 12.03 2.88 -13.08
C GLN A 34 11.55 2.78 -11.63
N ASN A 35 12.41 3.09 -10.65
CA ASN A 35 12.00 3.08 -9.25
C ASN A 35 10.96 4.17 -8.95
N HIS A 36 11.10 5.36 -9.53
CA HIS A 36 10.10 6.42 -9.39
C HIS A 36 8.74 6.01 -9.99
N GLU A 37 8.74 5.53 -11.23
CA GLU A 37 7.52 5.05 -11.90
C GLU A 37 6.84 3.92 -11.11
N ARG A 38 7.62 2.99 -10.54
CA ARG A 38 7.09 1.91 -9.70
C ARG A 38 6.40 2.42 -8.44
N ARG A 39 6.87 3.51 -7.84
CA ARG A 39 6.23 4.13 -6.68
C ARG A 39 4.92 4.81 -7.06
N VAL A 40 4.92 5.56 -8.16
CA VAL A 40 3.71 6.19 -8.69
C VAL A 40 2.64 5.15 -9.04
N ALA A 41 3.04 4.05 -9.69
CA ALA A 41 2.13 2.95 -10.00
C ALA A 41 1.53 2.30 -8.74
N SER A 42 2.35 2.05 -7.71
CA SER A 42 1.90 1.53 -6.40
C SER A 42 0.84 2.43 -5.75
N VAL A 43 1.06 3.74 -5.74
CA VAL A 43 0.07 4.71 -5.25
C VAL A 43 -1.21 4.66 -6.07
N HIS A 44 -1.13 4.53 -7.40
CA HIS A 44 -2.31 4.42 -8.25
C HIS A 44 -3.10 3.12 -8.01
N GLU A 45 -2.42 1.99 -7.86
CA GLU A 45 -3.03 0.69 -7.56
C GLU A 45 -3.82 0.74 -6.25
N ILE A 46 -3.18 1.22 -5.17
CA ILE A 46 -3.83 1.36 -3.86
C ILE A 46 -5.02 2.32 -3.94
N ASN A 47 -4.87 3.47 -4.61
CA ASN A 47 -5.98 4.42 -4.78
C ASN A 47 -7.15 3.84 -5.58
N ASN A 48 -6.88 2.99 -6.57
CA ASN A 48 -7.93 2.35 -7.36
C ASN A 48 -8.67 1.30 -6.52
N ALA A 49 -7.95 0.49 -5.75
CA ALA A 49 -8.57 -0.45 -4.81
C ALA A 49 -9.40 0.29 -3.74
N TYR A 50 -8.89 1.41 -3.21
CA TYR A 50 -9.60 2.28 -2.29
C TYR A 50 -10.87 2.89 -2.91
N ARG A 51 -10.79 3.41 -4.14
CA ARG A 51 -11.97 3.91 -4.88
C ARG A 51 -13.01 2.83 -5.12
N ASN A 52 -12.59 1.61 -5.45
CA ASN A 52 -13.51 0.48 -5.62
C ASN A 52 -14.20 0.15 -4.28
N MET A 53 -13.45 0.11 -3.18
CA MET A 53 -14.01 -0.07 -1.84
C MET A 53 -15.03 1.03 -1.49
N LEU A 54 -14.72 2.31 -1.74
CA LEU A 54 -15.68 3.40 -1.52
C LEU A 54 -16.90 3.30 -2.43
N SER A 55 -16.72 2.90 -3.69
CA SER A 55 -17.82 2.78 -4.64
C SER A 55 -18.86 1.74 -4.19
N SER A 56 -18.45 0.70 -3.46
CA SER A 56 -19.39 -0.28 -2.89
C SER A 56 -20.36 0.33 -1.86
N LEU A 57 -19.99 1.45 -1.21
CA LEU A 57 -20.91 2.19 -0.33
C LEU A 57 -21.96 3.00 -1.09
N SER A 58 -21.88 3.06 -2.42
CA SER A 58 -22.98 3.59 -3.24
C SER A 58 -24.20 2.66 -3.24
N GLU A 59 -24.02 1.40 -2.85
CA GLU A 59 -25.12 0.44 -2.69
C GLU A 59 -25.89 0.75 -1.39
N PRO A 60 -27.19 1.11 -1.46
CA PRO A 60 -27.96 1.57 -0.30
C PRO A 60 -27.97 0.58 0.87
N ASP A 61 -28.02 -0.72 0.58
CA ASP A 61 -28.05 -1.77 1.60
C ASP A 61 -26.74 -1.81 2.39
N LEU A 62 -25.60 -1.71 1.73
CA LEU A 62 -24.30 -1.70 2.41
C LEU A 62 -24.10 -0.41 3.20
N ALA A 63 -24.52 0.73 2.63
CA ALA A 63 -24.48 2.01 3.34
C ALA A 63 -25.32 1.97 4.63
N ALA A 64 -26.54 1.40 4.57
CA ALA A 64 -27.41 1.25 5.73
C ALA A 64 -26.76 0.37 6.82
N ILE A 65 -26.10 -0.72 6.42
CA ILE A 65 -25.37 -1.62 7.33
C ILE A 65 -24.20 -0.90 8.00
N VAL A 66 -23.43 -0.11 7.25
CA VAL A 66 -22.30 0.66 7.79
C VAL A 66 -22.81 1.66 8.81
N VAL A 67 -23.87 2.42 8.49
CA VAL A 67 -24.50 3.38 9.42
C VAL A 67 -24.99 2.68 10.69
N LYS A 68 -25.72 1.56 10.54
CA LYS A 68 -26.19 0.76 11.68
C LYS A 68 -25.04 0.20 12.52
N GLY A 69 -23.93 -0.15 11.87
CA GLY A 69 -22.70 -0.57 12.52
C GLY A 69 -22.01 0.54 13.30
N LEU A 70 -22.27 1.83 13.03
CA LEU A 70 -21.74 2.93 13.86
C LEU A 70 -22.36 2.91 15.26
N ASP A 71 -23.60 2.44 15.40
CA ASP A 71 -24.25 2.23 16.70
C ASP A 71 -23.71 0.98 17.44
N GLY A 72 -22.83 0.21 16.79
CA GLY A 72 -22.09 -0.91 17.37
C GLY A 72 -22.37 -2.27 16.73
N TYR A 73 -21.40 -3.18 16.78
CA TYR A 73 -21.47 -4.48 16.09
C TYR A 73 -22.67 -5.37 16.51
N ALA A 74 -23.14 -5.20 17.75
CA ALA A 74 -24.25 -5.98 18.29
C ALA A 74 -25.61 -5.64 17.65
N THR A 75 -25.76 -4.45 17.06
CA THR A 75 -27.01 -4.00 16.43
C THR A 75 -27.27 -4.73 15.10
N LEU A 76 -26.21 -5.25 14.48
CA LEU A 76 -26.27 -5.96 13.21
C LEU A 76 -26.88 -7.36 13.36
N ASP A 77 -27.78 -7.71 12.45
CA ASP A 77 -28.32 -9.05 12.30
C ASP A 77 -27.27 -10.01 11.69
N PRO A 78 -27.51 -11.34 11.67
CA PRO A 78 -26.54 -12.30 11.17
C PRO A 78 -26.10 -12.08 9.71
N VAL A 79 -27.00 -11.65 8.83
CA VAL A 79 -26.70 -11.40 7.41
C VAL A 79 -25.89 -10.12 7.26
N GLU A 80 -26.33 -9.05 7.93
CA GLU A 80 -25.63 -7.77 7.97
C GLU A 80 -24.22 -7.93 8.56
N LYS A 81 -24.05 -8.77 9.59
CA LYS A 81 -22.73 -9.09 10.16
C LYS A 81 -21.80 -9.72 9.13
N ILE A 82 -22.28 -10.63 8.30
CA ILE A 82 -21.45 -11.26 7.26
C ILE A 82 -21.01 -10.21 6.24
N GLN A 83 -21.93 -9.35 5.79
CA GLN A 83 -21.62 -8.29 4.84
C GLN A 83 -20.65 -7.25 5.43
N ALA A 84 -20.91 -6.77 6.64
CA ALA A 84 -20.04 -5.82 7.34
C ALA A 84 -18.64 -6.40 7.58
N VAL A 85 -18.54 -7.63 8.07
CA VAL A 85 -17.24 -8.29 8.28
C VAL A 85 -16.49 -8.44 6.96
N SER A 86 -17.17 -8.86 5.88
CA SER A 86 -16.52 -9.04 4.58
C SER A 86 -15.99 -7.72 4.02
N TYR A 87 -16.78 -6.65 4.14
CA TYR A 87 -16.40 -5.30 3.73
C TYR A 87 -15.21 -4.77 4.54
N LEU A 88 -15.28 -4.84 5.87
CA LEU A 88 -14.26 -4.31 6.78
C LEU A 88 -12.95 -5.11 6.68
N VAL A 89 -13.01 -6.44 6.57
CA VAL A 89 -11.83 -7.28 6.34
C VAL A 89 -11.19 -6.98 4.99
N GLY A 90 -12.00 -6.75 3.94
CA GLY A 90 -11.51 -6.30 2.64
C GLY A 90 -10.75 -4.97 2.74
N GLY A 91 -11.29 -4.01 3.49
CA GLY A 91 -10.60 -2.75 3.79
C GLY A 91 -9.29 -2.96 4.57
N LEU A 92 -9.29 -3.78 5.61
CA LEU A 92 -8.07 -4.11 6.36
C LEU A 92 -7.00 -4.76 5.49
N LYS A 93 -7.38 -5.60 4.51
CA LYS A 93 -6.44 -6.20 3.56
C LYS A 93 -5.80 -5.16 2.64
N LEU A 94 -6.52 -4.10 2.27
CA LEU A 94 -5.96 -2.97 1.55
C LEU A 94 -4.87 -2.24 2.37
N TYR A 95 -5.10 -2.05 3.68
CA TYR A 95 -4.09 -1.46 4.56
C TYR A 95 -2.89 -2.37 4.78
N GLU A 96 -3.09 -3.68 4.91
CA GLU A 96 -1.99 -4.66 5.01
C GLU A 96 -1.14 -4.65 3.74
N GLU A 97 -1.76 -4.59 2.57
CA GLU A 97 -1.05 -4.46 1.30
C GLU A 97 -0.24 -3.15 1.25
N ALA A 98 -0.85 -2.02 1.61
CA ALA A 98 -0.15 -0.74 1.66
C ALA A 98 1.04 -0.76 2.64
N TYR A 99 0.87 -1.38 3.81
CA TYR A 99 1.94 -1.57 4.78
C TYR A 99 3.08 -2.40 4.20
N TYR A 100 2.76 -3.52 3.54
CA TYR A 100 3.75 -4.34 2.87
C TYR A 100 4.50 -3.55 1.79
N GLN A 101 3.79 -2.80 0.94
CA GLN A 101 4.43 -1.97 -0.10
C GLN A 101 5.31 -0.84 0.49
N TYR A 102 4.93 -0.29 1.64
CA TYR A 102 5.74 0.67 2.40
C TYR A 102 7.04 0.04 2.92
N GLN A 103 6.96 -1.14 3.53
CA GLN A 103 8.14 -1.88 4.01
C GLN A 103 9.11 -2.21 2.86
N GLN A 104 8.60 -2.46 1.65
CA GLN A 104 9.42 -2.71 0.45
C GLN A 104 9.96 -1.43 -0.21
N GLY A 105 9.71 -0.24 0.35
CA GLY A 105 10.15 1.05 -0.21
C GLY A 105 9.47 1.43 -1.53
N ARG A 106 8.34 0.78 -1.84
CA ARG A 106 7.49 1.03 -3.02
C ARG A 106 6.39 2.06 -2.75
N LEU A 107 6.01 2.23 -1.49
CA LEU A 107 5.09 3.27 -1.07
C LEU A 107 5.88 4.36 -0.33
N ASP A 108 5.71 5.62 -0.72
CA ASP A 108 6.39 6.72 -0.05
C ASP A 108 5.76 6.99 1.33
N ARG A 109 6.61 7.39 2.29
CA ARG A 109 6.22 7.68 3.67
C ARG A 109 5.05 8.65 3.79
N PHE A 110 5.04 9.71 2.99
CA PHE A 110 3.96 10.70 2.98
C PHE A 110 2.59 10.05 2.74
N TYR A 111 2.51 9.12 1.79
CA TYR A 111 1.27 8.45 1.45
C TYR A 111 0.88 7.43 2.53
N TRP A 112 1.86 6.64 3.01
CA TRP A 112 1.66 5.69 4.09
C TRP A 112 1.15 6.36 5.38
N GLU A 113 1.73 7.49 5.79
CA GLU A 113 1.28 8.23 6.99
C GLU A 113 -0.14 8.77 6.85
N GLY A 114 -0.61 9.05 5.63
CA GLY A 114 -2.00 9.39 5.36
C GLY A 114 -2.94 8.19 5.59
N MET A 115 -2.56 7.02 5.06
CA MET A 115 -3.32 5.79 5.24
C MET A 115 -3.32 5.32 6.70
N LEU A 116 -2.20 5.49 7.41
CA LEU A 116 -2.08 5.11 8.81
C LEU A 116 -3.05 5.89 9.69
N ARG A 117 -3.15 7.21 9.50
CA ARG A 117 -4.14 8.05 10.19
C ARG A 117 -5.58 7.63 9.91
N GLN A 118 -5.86 7.27 8.65
CA GLN A 118 -7.18 6.74 8.29
C GLN A 118 -7.48 5.40 8.96
N LEU A 119 -6.49 4.51 9.05
CA LEU A 119 -6.60 3.25 9.77
C LEU A 119 -6.82 3.46 11.26
N GLU A 120 -6.12 4.43 11.88
CA GLU A 120 -6.34 4.85 13.26
C GLU A 120 -7.80 5.24 13.47
N ASP A 121 -8.33 6.17 12.67
CA ASP A 121 -9.74 6.60 12.74
C ASP A 121 -10.72 5.42 12.58
N THR A 122 -10.40 4.50 11.67
CA THR A 122 -11.23 3.32 11.41
C THR A 122 -11.26 2.38 12.63
N MET A 123 -10.11 2.14 13.24
CA MET A 123 -9.92 1.30 14.43
C MET A 123 -10.53 1.91 15.71
N SER A 124 -10.86 3.20 15.67
CA SER A 124 -11.56 3.90 16.76
C SER A 124 -13.03 3.51 16.90
N SER A 125 -13.64 2.89 15.88
CA SER A 125 -15.02 2.39 15.98
C SER A 125 -15.12 1.07 16.75
N ASP A 126 -16.18 0.92 17.56
CA ASP A 126 -16.46 -0.33 18.27
C ASP A 126 -16.66 -1.50 17.31
N THR A 127 -17.31 -1.26 16.17
CA THR A 127 -17.53 -2.27 15.15
C THR A 127 -16.22 -2.77 14.55
N MET A 128 -15.30 -1.87 14.20
CA MET A 128 -14.00 -2.30 13.69
C MET A 128 -13.20 -3.09 14.74
N ARG A 129 -13.18 -2.66 16.01
CA ARG A 129 -12.50 -3.42 17.08
C ARG A 129 -13.06 -4.83 17.24
N ASN A 130 -14.39 -4.98 17.20
CA ASN A 130 -15.02 -6.30 17.24
C ASN A 130 -14.59 -7.16 16.04
N VAL A 131 -14.65 -6.60 14.82
CA VAL A 131 -14.20 -7.33 13.61
C VAL A 131 -12.73 -7.70 13.70
N TRP A 132 -11.87 -6.79 14.17
CA TRP A 132 -10.44 -7.04 14.39
C TRP A 132 -10.23 -8.22 15.34
N SER A 133 -10.89 -8.24 16.51
CA SER A 133 -10.77 -9.36 17.45
C SER A 133 -11.15 -10.72 16.86
N LEU A 134 -12.09 -10.72 15.90
CA LEU A 134 -12.58 -11.94 15.25
C LEU A 134 -11.71 -12.40 14.07
N ARG A 135 -10.91 -11.51 13.49
CA ARG A 135 -10.24 -11.73 12.19
C ARG A 135 -8.77 -11.37 12.15
N CYS A 136 -8.20 -10.79 13.21
CA CYS A 136 -6.79 -10.38 13.26
C CYS A 136 -5.84 -11.51 12.89
N HIS A 137 -6.15 -12.76 13.26
CA HIS A 137 -5.37 -13.95 12.92
C HIS A 137 -5.18 -14.21 11.42
N GLN A 138 -5.93 -13.54 10.54
CA GLN A 138 -5.80 -13.64 9.07
C GLN A 138 -4.73 -12.70 8.49
N PHE A 139 -4.13 -11.86 9.34
CA PHE A 139 -3.13 -10.86 8.96
C PHE A 139 -1.75 -11.25 9.48
N GLY A 140 -0.71 -10.80 8.78
CA GLY A 140 0.69 -11.01 9.15
C GLY A 140 1.05 -10.36 10.49
N ASP A 141 2.02 -10.95 11.18
CA ASP A 141 2.40 -10.59 12.56
C ASP A 141 2.83 -9.13 12.71
N GLU A 142 3.58 -8.61 11.73
CA GLU A 142 4.04 -7.22 11.73
C GLU A 142 2.88 -6.23 11.57
N PHE A 143 1.95 -6.52 10.66
CA PHE A 143 0.76 -5.68 10.47
C PHE A 143 -0.16 -5.75 11.68
N ARG A 144 -0.33 -6.93 12.29
CA ARG A 144 -1.06 -7.06 13.55
C ARG A 144 -0.44 -6.21 14.65
N SER A 145 0.88 -6.29 14.81
CA SER A 145 1.60 -5.52 15.82
C SER A 145 1.48 -4.01 15.59
N LEU A 146 1.46 -3.56 14.34
CA LEU A 146 1.17 -2.17 13.98
C LEU A 146 -0.23 -1.78 14.44
N VAL A 147 -1.26 -2.55 14.07
CA VAL A 147 -2.67 -2.25 14.38
C VAL A 147 -2.94 -2.27 15.90
N ASP A 148 -2.39 -3.26 16.61
CA ASP A 148 -2.54 -3.40 18.06
C ASP A 148 -1.81 -2.26 18.82
N GLY A 149 -0.81 -1.64 18.20
CA GLY A 149 -0.09 -0.49 18.73
C GLY A 149 -0.70 0.87 18.43
N LEU A 150 -1.81 0.94 17.68
CA LEU A 150 -2.43 2.22 17.32
C LEU A 150 -3.05 2.91 18.54
N PRO A 151 -2.97 4.25 18.62
CA PRO A 151 -3.60 5.01 19.68
C PRO A 151 -5.13 4.86 19.61
N GLN A 152 -5.75 4.63 20.77
CA GLN A 152 -7.20 4.56 20.90
C GLN A 152 -7.78 5.97 21.03
N GLN A 153 -7.82 6.74 19.94
CA GLN A 153 -8.48 8.04 19.93
C GLN A 153 -9.91 7.90 19.40
N GLN A 154 -10.92 8.20 20.21
CA GLN A 154 -12.30 8.31 19.72
C GLN A 154 -12.43 9.54 18.80
N ASN A 155 -12.09 9.37 17.53
CA ASN A 155 -12.58 10.26 16.49
C ASN A 155 -13.94 9.72 16.06
N THR A 156 -14.98 10.52 16.29
CA THR A 156 -16.27 10.30 15.64
C THR A 156 -16.07 10.43 14.14
N LEU A 157 -16.74 9.60 13.35
CA LEU A 157 -16.83 9.75 11.88
C LEU A 157 -17.67 10.99 11.47
N TRP A 158 -17.67 12.02 12.33
CA TRP A 158 -18.32 13.33 12.21
C TRP A 158 -17.37 14.38 12.79
#